data_AF-A0A512CHX5-F1
#
_entry.id   AF-A0A512CHX5-F1
#
_cell.length_a   1.000
_cell.length_b   1.000
_cell.length_c   1.000
_cell.angle_alpha   90.00
_cell.angle_beta   90.00
_cell.angle_gamma   90.00
#
_symmetry.space_group_name_H-M   'P 1'
#
loop_
_entity.id
_entity.type
_entity.pdbx_description
1 polymer ?
#
loop_
_entity_poly.entity_id
_entity_poly.type
_entity_poly.pdbx_seq_one_letter_code
_entity_poly.pdbx_strand_id
1 'polypeptide(L)'
;MKYIIVVIFLVTVIINPAVSQELDSIPDLKSVPYHSPSPPPEWALLQRQMMEALYPAAMEFVEKYTNPDGTLIWRDEWPGMDGSDDGYESFYNFPLYYALGGPKEIDLLSRKLWEGVTRQFTGYGQIVDEFDAGYDWMHHGESYTYFYFFGLADPTDKKMRNRAIKFAKLYFDDGTENSNFDSTLKLIRSPLTGSLGPRFVNTAEDWVTHRPILSNYPLPYDDIPNVTSGKDWNNDKKFHFILEALNNRMMKGDVPLNLASTSMMVNAYMYTGEDQYKEWVTSYVKAWRERTEKNNGIIPDNVGLTGEIGEYMDGNWWGGYYGWKWPHGVKNKLEATTIGASNAYLVSGDENYLALPNAVIASVSNEAKEENGKKLVPHRYDDRGWYDFRPMEPMYPTHLWYMSRKSNDWERVKDLLDPEEMGKLNYRKGKGDEINTATWLGYLEGKVPTYPVDILKATYNEMLSRLDRIRKDSSTPDFQDVHHWLNLNPVVLEGIVQTMLGAPNHIYHGGLLHTSVRYFDPENRRTGIPSDMAALVEQITDAGISLTLVNLHPTETRKVIVQGGMFGEHQIKRVNMIDKYPYQFDTIDHKFFQAEISPGSVVKLEIEMIRFQNPPTYAFPWHGENIPEKDINY
;
A
#
# COMPACT_ATOMS: atom_id res chain seq x y z
N MET A 1 6.18 22.21 74.74
CA MET A 1 5.18 21.18 74.37
C MET A 1 4.33 21.74 73.24
N LYS A 2 4.66 21.42 71.99
CA LYS A 2 3.87 21.78 70.80
C LYS A 2 3.35 20.48 70.20
N TYR A 3 2.03 20.34 70.10
CA TYR A 3 1.38 19.21 69.46
C TYR A 3 1.56 19.33 67.93
N ILE A 4 2.11 18.28 67.32
CA ILE A 4 2.17 18.11 65.86
C ILE A 4 0.92 17.31 65.48
N ILE A 5 0.05 17.93 64.68
CA ILE A 5 -1.07 17.26 64.01
C ILE A 5 -0.51 16.67 62.72
N VAL A 6 -0.49 15.34 62.62
CA VAL A 6 -0.18 14.62 61.38
C VAL A 6 -1.46 14.52 60.57
N VAL A 7 -1.51 15.22 59.43
CA VAL A 7 -2.57 15.09 58.43
C VAL A 7 -2.13 14.00 57.45
N ILE A 8 -2.82 12.86 57.49
CA ILE A 8 -2.64 11.76 56.53
C ILE A 8 -3.47 12.10 55.28
N PHE A 9 -2.80 12.35 54.16
CA PHE A 9 -3.46 12.39 52.85
C PHE A 9 -3.65 10.96 52.35
N LEU A 10 -4.88 10.43 52.45
CA LEU A 10 -5.30 9.28 51.66
C LEU A 10 -5.63 9.78 50.25
N VAL A 11 -4.74 9.50 49.30
CA VAL A 11 -5.05 9.62 47.87
C VAL A 11 -5.85 8.37 47.49
N THR A 12 -7.17 8.49 47.51
CA THR A 12 -8.05 7.47 46.91
C THR A 12 -7.96 7.65 45.40
N VAL A 13 -7.24 6.77 44.72
CA VAL A 13 -7.30 6.66 43.25
C VAL A 13 -8.71 6.20 42.91
N ILE A 14 -9.56 7.12 42.47
CA ILE A 14 -10.85 6.79 41.88
C ILE A 14 -10.54 6.23 40.49
N ILE A 15 -10.35 4.92 40.41
CA ILE A 15 -10.45 4.20 39.15
C ILE A 15 -11.91 4.35 38.71
N ASN A 16 -12.13 5.05 37.60
CA ASN A 16 -13.46 5.19 37.05
C ASN A 16 -13.93 3.79 36.57
N PRO A 17 -14.93 3.15 37.21
CA PRO A 17 -15.32 1.78 36.89
C PRO A 17 -15.90 1.63 35.48
N ALA A 18 -16.25 2.73 34.82
CA ALA A 18 -16.69 2.75 33.43
C ALA A 18 -15.55 2.38 32.44
N VAL A 19 -14.29 2.67 32.76
CA VAL A 19 -13.15 2.33 31.87
C VAL A 19 -12.73 0.86 32.05
N SER A 20 -12.87 0.30 33.25
CA SER A 20 -12.60 -1.13 33.46
C SER A 20 -13.71 -2.03 32.91
N GLN A 21 -14.96 -1.55 32.82
CA GLN A 21 -16.08 -2.34 32.27
C GLN A 21 -16.03 -2.55 30.76
N GLU A 22 -15.29 -1.74 30.00
CA GLU A 22 -15.19 -1.90 28.54
C GLU A 22 -14.00 -2.75 28.08
N LEU A 23 -13.00 -3.04 28.92
CA LEU A 23 -11.94 -4.00 28.58
C LEU A 23 -12.43 -5.46 28.66
N ASP A 24 -13.52 -5.71 29.41
CA ASP A 24 -14.23 -7.01 29.44
C ASP A 24 -15.04 -7.29 28.14
N SER A 25 -14.93 -6.45 27.10
CA SER A 25 -15.82 -6.45 25.93
C SER A 25 -15.28 -7.12 24.66
N ILE A 26 -14.06 -7.68 24.64
CA ILE A 26 -13.56 -8.48 23.51
C ILE A 26 -13.84 -9.96 23.81
N PRO A 27 -14.86 -10.58 23.19
CA PRO A 27 -15.26 -11.94 23.51
C PRO A 27 -14.11 -12.91 23.31
N ASP A 28 -13.91 -13.81 24.27
CA ASP A 28 -12.93 -14.89 24.21
C ASP A 28 -11.48 -14.46 23.95
N LEU A 29 -11.14 -13.17 24.17
CA LEU A 29 -9.77 -12.69 24.03
C LEU A 29 -8.89 -13.31 25.11
N LYS A 30 -7.96 -14.17 24.68
CA LYS A 30 -6.97 -14.74 25.57
C LYS A 30 -5.86 -13.74 25.86
N SER A 31 -5.64 -13.46 27.15
CA SER A 31 -4.49 -12.70 27.64
C SER A 31 -3.42 -13.65 28.16
N VAL A 32 -2.19 -13.54 27.64
CA VAL A 32 -1.06 -14.41 27.99
C VAL A 32 0.05 -13.59 28.65
N PRO A 33 0.38 -13.85 29.92
CA PRO A 33 1.47 -13.17 30.60
C PRO A 33 2.81 -13.78 30.22
N TYR A 34 3.76 -12.93 29.85
CA TYR A 34 5.13 -13.33 29.53
C TYR A 34 6.15 -12.63 30.42
N HIS A 35 7.17 -13.39 30.83
CA HIS A 35 8.25 -12.92 31.68
C HIS A 35 9.60 -13.51 31.22
N SER A 36 10.41 -12.66 30.60
CA SER A 36 11.73 -13.02 30.07
C SER A 36 12.69 -11.83 30.15
N PRO A 37 13.18 -11.48 31.36
CA PRO A 37 14.10 -10.36 31.53
C PRO A 37 15.37 -10.56 30.71
N SER A 38 15.70 -9.58 29.88
CA SER A 38 16.87 -9.61 29.00
C SER A 38 17.24 -8.18 28.60
N PRO A 39 18.54 -7.86 28.36
CA PRO A 39 18.90 -6.58 27.77
C PRO A 39 18.15 -6.35 26.45
N PRO A 40 17.59 -5.16 26.22
CA PRO A 40 16.88 -4.87 24.98
C PRO A 40 17.85 -4.93 23.79
N PRO A 41 17.48 -5.59 22.69
CA PRO A 41 18.31 -5.62 21.50
C PRO A 41 18.39 -4.24 20.83
N GLU A 42 19.49 -3.97 20.11
CA GLU A 42 19.74 -2.67 19.47
C GLU A 42 18.59 -2.23 18.55
N TRP A 43 18.04 -3.15 17.75
CA TRP A 43 16.93 -2.85 16.83
C TRP A 43 15.69 -2.34 17.57
N ALA A 44 15.42 -2.80 18.79
CA ALA A 44 14.24 -2.38 19.56
C ALA A 44 14.35 -0.92 20.00
N LEU A 45 15.55 -0.51 20.43
CA LEU A 45 15.86 0.87 20.76
C LEU A 45 15.79 1.77 19.51
N LEU A 46 16.33 1.30 18.38
CA LEU A 46 16.28 2.04 17.12
C LEU A 46 14.86 2.20 16.57
N GLN A 47 14.00 1.18 16.66
CA GLN A 47 12.60 1.30 16.28
C GLN A 47 11.91 2.41 17.06
N ARG A 48 12.11 2.48 18.39
CA ARG A 48 11.52 3.56 19.21
C ARG A 48 12.08 4.93 18.88
N GLN A 49 13.41 5.04 18.77
CA GLN A 49 14.07 6.29 18.40
C GLN A 49 13.56 6.82 17.06
N MET A 50 13.35 5.93 16.08
CA MET A 50 12.80 6.29 14.79
C MET A 50 11.33 6.71 14.91
N MET A 51 10.49 5.92 15.58
CA MET A 51 9.08 6.26 15.83
C MET A 51 8.90 7.61 16.53
N GLU A 52 9.82 8.01 17.42
CA GLU A 52 9.77 9.31 18.09
C GLU A 52 10.29 10.46 17.22
N ALA A 53 11.28 10.21 16.37
CA ALA A 53 11.88 11.22 15.52
C ALA A 53 11.03 11.59 14.28
N LEU A 54 10.16 10.68 13.82
CA LEU A 54 9.32 10.90 12.64
C LEU A 54 8.35 12.06 12.80
N TYR A 55 7.72 12.24 13.97
CA TYR A 55 6.76 13.33 14.19
C TYR A 55 7.37 14.74 14.05
N PRO A 56 8.44 15.12 14.77
CA PRO A 56 9.06 16.43 14.57
C PRO A 56 9.61 16.62 13.15
N ALA A 57 10.06 15.54 12.49
CA ALA A 57 10.47 15.61 11.09
C ALA A 57 9.30 15.92 10.15
N ALA A 58 8.16 15.26 10.34
CA ALA A 58 6.93 15.53 9.59
C ALA A 58 6.45 16.97 9.80
N MET A 59 6.54 17.49 11.02
CA MET A 59 6.14 18.88 11.31
C MET A 59 7.03 19.89 10.59
N GLU A 60 8.36 19.71 10.54
CA GLU A 60 9.25 20.62 9.81
C GLU A 60 8.91 20.67 8.30
N PHE A 61 8.54 19.53 7.72
CA PHE A 61 8.07 19.45 6.34
C PHE A 61 6.74 20.18 6.14
N VAL A 62 5.73 19.85 6.96
CA VAL A 62 4.39 20.45 6.85
C VAL A 62 4.42 21.96 7.08
N GLU A 63 5.12 22.44 8.10
CA GLU A 63 5.24 23.86 8.43
C GLU A 63 5.89 24.67 7.30
N LYS A 64 6.80 24.05 6.54
CA LYS A 64 7.47 24.72 5.43
C LYS A 64 6.63 24.77 4.16
N TYR A 65 5.88 23.72 3.85
CA TYR A 65 5.27 23.54 2.53
C TYR A 65 3.75 23.65 2.49
N THR A 66 3.09 23.87 3.63
CA THR A 66 1.62 23.94 3.69
C THR A 66 1.14 25.23 4.34
N ASN A 67 -0.01 25.70 3.89
CA ASN A 67 -0.74 26.77 4.54
C ASN A 67 -1.45 26.26 5.81
N PRO A 68 -1.86 27.15 6.73
CA PRO A 68 -2.61 26.76 7.92
C PRO A 68 -3.92 26.02 7.66
N ASP A 69 -4.49 26.05 6.47
CA ASP A 69 -5.70 25.33 6.10
C ASP A 69 -5.43 23.93 5.50
N GLY A 70 -4.16 23.55 5.36
CA GLY A 70 -3.72 22.25 4.84
C GLY A 70 -3.45 22.24 3.33
N THR A 71 -3.68 23.33 2.60
CA THR A 71 -3.30 23.43 1.18
C THR A 71 -1.79 23.52 1.02
N LEU A 72 -1.25 23.02 -0.09
CA LEU A 72 0.16 23.14 -0.43
C LEU A 72 0.47 24.59 -0.84
N ILE A 73 1.61 25.12 -0.38
CA ILE A 73 2.14 26.41 -0.83
C ILE A 73 2.67 26.21 -2.25
N TRP A 74 1.83 26.49 -3.24
CA TRP A 74 2.13 26.25 -4.65
C TRP A 74 1.53 27.30 -5.58
N ARG A 75 1.12 26.89 -6.77
CA ARG A 75 0.58 27.73 -7.85
C ARG A 75 -0.87 28.14 -7.57
N ASP A 76 -1.34 29.18 -8.25
CA ASP A 76 -2.75 29.58 -8.18
C ASP A 76 -3.63 28.86 -9.22
N GLU A 77 -3.02 28.27 -10.24
CA GLU A 77 -3.68 27.51 -11.31
C GLU A 77 -2.83 26.30 -11.74
N TRP A 78 -3.50 25.25 -12.22
CA TRP A 78 -2.84 24.03 -12.72
C TRP A 78 -3.58 23.46 -13.95
N PRO A 79 -2.89 23.23 -15.08
CA PRO A 79 -3.49 22.79 -16.32
C PRO A 79 -3.61 21.25 -16.43
N GLY A 80 -4.33 20.78 -17.44
CA GLY A 80 -4.45 19.36 -17.77
C GLY A 80 -5.24 18.51 -16.77
N MET A 81 -5.16 17.19 -16.90
CA MET A 81 -5.91 16.23 -16.06
C MET A 81 -5.09 15.65 -14.87
N ASP A 82 -3.82 16.03 -14.79
CA ASP A 82 -2.76 15.43 -13.96
C ASP A 82 -2.49 16.20 -12.66
N GLY A 83 -1.74 15.60 -11.73
CA GLY A 83 -1.04 16.26 -10.63
C GLY A 83 -1.77 16.29 -9.29
N SER A 84 -3.05 15.89 -9.23
CA SER A 84 -3.79 15.76 -7.97
C SER A 84 -3.23 14.65 -7.08
N ASP A 85 -2.80 13.56 -7.69
CA ASP A 85 -2.02 12.47 -7.10
C ASP A 85 -0.75 12.99 -6.43
N ASP A 86 0.01 13.82 -7.14
CA ASP A 86 1.08 14.70 -6.65
C ASP A 86 0.86 15.22 -5.22
N GLY A 87 -0.29 15.87 -5.07
CA GLY A 87 -0.69 16.51 -3.82
C GLY A 87 -0.94 15.51 -2.69
N TYR A 88 -1.64 14.41 -2.99
CA TYR A 88 -1.96 13.37 -1.99
C TYR A 88 -0.72 12.55 -1.60
N GLU A 89 0.12 12.20 -2.57
CA GLU A 89 1.39 11.50 -2.40
C GLU A 89 2.35 12.19 -1.44
N SER A 90 2.25 13.51 -1.33
CA SER A 90 3.09 14.31 -0.43
C SER A 90 2.99 13.87 1.03
N PHE A 91 1.87 13.25 1.44
CA PHE A 91 1.57 12.91 2.83
C PHE A 91 1.08 11.45 3.01
N TYR A 92 1.19 10.62 1.97
CA TYR A 92 0.46 9.35 1.87
C TYR A 92 0.67 8.41 3.06
N ASN A 93 1.87 8.40 3.63
CA ASN A 93 2.28 7.46 4.68
C ASN A 93 2.01 7.96 6.11
N PHE A 94 1.50 9.16 6.30
CA PHE A 94 1.26 9.71 7.65
C PHE A 94 0.19 8.93 8.45
N PRO A 95 -0.94 8.47 7.87
CA PRO A 95 -1.90 7.66 8.62
C PRO A 95 -1.33 6.28 8.94
N LEU A 96 -0.47 5.73 8.08
CA LEU A 96 0.24 4.48 8.37
C LEU A 96 1.20 4.66 9.54
N TYR A 97 1.90 5.79 9.64
CA TYR A 97 2.74 6.10 10.80
C TYR A 97 1.92 6.11 12.11
N TYR A 98 0.73 6.72 12.12
CA TYR A 98 -0.18 6.60 13.27
C TYR A 98 -0.59 5.15 13.53
N ALA A 99 -0.99 4.42 12.47
CA ALA A 99 -1.40 3.02 12.54
C ALA A 99 -0.33 2.05 13.05
N LEU A 100 0.95 2.43 12.95
CA LEU A 100 2.10 1.71 13.50
C LEU A 100 2.35 2.03 14.98
N GLY A 101 1.79 3.12 15.51
CA GLY A 101 1.95 3.55 16.90
C GLY A 101 2.48 4.98 17.04
N GLY A 102 2.49 5.78 15.97
CA GLY A 102 2.81 7.21 16.01
C GLY A 102 1.82 8.02 16.89
N PRO A 103 2.13 9.29 17.17
CA PRO A 103 1.29 10.16 18.00
C PRO A 103 -0.05 10.48 17.33
N LYS A 104 -1.11 10.69 18.11
CA LYS A 104 -2.48 10.92 17.58
C LYS A 104 -2.58 12.16 16.69
N GLU A 105 -1.75 13.15 16.98
CA GLU A 105 -1.63 14.41 16.26
C GLU A 105 -1.35 14.19 14.77
N ILE A 106 -0.61 13.14 14.39
CA ILE A 106 -0.32 12.88 12.98
C ILE A 106 -1.54 12.38 12.20
N ASP A 107 -2.47 11.64 12.82
CA ASP A 107 -3.71 11.23 12.13
C ASP A 107 -4.61 12.45 11.85
N LEU A 108 -4.80 13.32 12.83
CA LEU A 108 -5.58 14.56 12.65
C LEU A 108 -4.93 15.46 11.59
N LEU A 109 -3.61 15.61 11.63
CA LEU A 109 -2.86 16.37 10.64
C LEU A 109 -3.05 15.77 9.24
N SER A 110 -2.98 14.44 9.11
CA SER A 110 -3.18 13.75 7.84
C SER A 110 -4.55 14.04 7.25
N ARG A 111 -5.62 13.96 8.04
CA ARG A 111 -6.98 14.21 7.56
C ARG A 111 -7.14 15.66 7.11
N LYS A 112 -6.57 16.61 7.84
CA LYS A 112 -6.55 18.02 7.45
C LYS A 112 -5.82 18.25 6.12
N LEU A 113 -4.66 17.62 5.94
CA LEU A 113 -3.87 17.73 4.70
C LEU A 113 -4.61 17.12 3.51
N TRP A 114 -5.23 15.94 3.70
CA TRP A 114 -6.14 15.37 2.70
C TRP A 114 -7.20 16.38 2.27
N GLU A 115 -7.91 17.00 3.21
CA GLU A 115 -8.94 18.00 2.89
C GLU A 115 -8.38 19.25 2.20
N GLY A 116 -7.18 19.69 2.59
CA GLY A 116 -6.49 20.81 1.96
C GLY A 116 -6.19 20.52 0.50
N VAL A 117 -5.56 19.38 0.22
CA VAL A 117 -5.26 18.91 -1.15
C VAL A 117 -6.56 18.76 -1.96
N THR A 118 -7.58 18.09 -1.42
CA THR A 118 -8.86 17.93 -2.12
C THR A 118 -9.46 19.29 -2.52
N ARG A 119 -9.50 20.28 -1.60
CA ARG A 119 -10.02 21.61 -1.92
C ARG A 119 -9.17 22.34 -2.96
N GLN A 120 -7.85 22.24 -2.87
CA GLN A 120 -6.92 22.89 -3.80
C GLN A 120 -7.12 22.36 -5.23
N PHE A 121 -7.13 21.05 -5.41
CA PHE A 121 -7.29 20.44 -6.73
C PHE A 121 -8.75 20.45 -7.24
N THR A 122 -9.74 20.64 -6.36
CA THR A 122 -11.09 21.07 -6.79
C THR A 122 -11.05 22.48 -7.38
N GLY A 123 -10.26 23.39 -6.78
CA GLY A 123 -10.07 24.76 -7.29
C GLY A 123 -9.41 24.80 -8.67
N TYR A 124 -8.46 23.91 -8.93
CA TYR A 124 -7.80 23.78 -10.25
C TYR A 124 -8.67 23.03 -11.28
N GLY A 125 -9.53 22.12 -10.84
CA GLY A 125 -10.51 21.42 -11.69
C GLY A 125 -10.22 19.94 -11.97
N GLN A 126 -9.10 19.39 -11.47
CA GLN A 126 -8.81 17.95 -11.59
C GLN A 126 -9.70 17.10 -10.69
N ILE A 127 -10.14 17.62 -9.55
CA ILE A 127 -11.05 16.93 -8.62
C ILE A 127 -12.48 17.46 -8.78
N VAL A 128 -13.44 16.56 -9.02
CA VAL A 128 -14.88 16.85 -9.06
C VAL A 128 -15.59 15.91 -8.09
N ASP A 129 -16.39 16.48 -7.18
CA ASP A 129 -17.09 15.72 -6.13
C ASP A 129 -16.15 14.86 -5.27
N GLU A 130 -15.00 15.44 -4.87
CA GLU A 130 -13.94 14.83 -4.06
C GLU A 130 -13.14 13.69 -4.73
N PHE A 131 -13.45 13.32 -5.98
CA PHE A 131 -12.75 12.29 -6.74
C PHE A 131 -12.19 12.89 -8.05
N ASP A 132 -11.14 12.31 -8.58
CA ASP A 132 -10.53 12.74 -9.85
C ASP A 132 -11.53 12.68 -11.01
N ALA A 133 -11.57 13.74 -11.81
CA ALA A 133 -12.58 13.92 -12.86
C ALA A 133 -12.51 12.82 -13.92
N GLY A 134 -11.29 12.39 -14.28
CA GLY A 134 -11.06 11.31 -15.23
C GLY A 134 -9.58 11.09 -15.47
N TYR A 135 -8.96 10.25 -14.63
CA TYR A 135 -7.55 9.88 -14.69
C TYR A 135 -7.37 8.35 -14.70
N ASP A 136 -6.14 7.83 -14.75
CA ASP A 136 -5.91 6.38 -14.77
C ASP A 136 -5.69 5.77 -13.39
N TRP A 137 -5.96 4.48 -13.29
CA TRP A 137 -5.92 3.76 -12.03
C TRP A 137 -4.52 3.55 -11.43
N MET A 138 -3.44 3.83 -12.18
CA MET A 138 -2.13 3.93 -11.56
C MET A 138 -2.09 5.14 -10.63
N HIS A 139 -2.41 6.33 -11.15
CA HIS A 139 -2.31 7.59 -10.43
C HIS A 139 -3.43 7.78 -9.39
N HIS A 140 -4.65 7.28 -9.67
CA HIS A 140 -5.67 7.10 -8.62
C HIS A 140 -5.11 6.25 -7.48
N GLY A 141 -4.38 5.19 -7.81
CA GLY A 141 -3.75 4.30 -6.85
C GLY A 141 -2.68 4.99 -5.99
N GLU A 142 -1.84 5.84 -6.58
CA GLU A 142 -0.84 6.65 -5.85
C GLU A 142 -1.53 7.50 -4.79
N SER A 143 -2.59 8.21 -5.19
CA SER A 143 -3.42 9.04 -4.31
C SER A 143 -4.07 8.22 -3.20
N TYR A 144 -4.71 7.11 -3.55
CA TYR A 144 -5.64 6.44 -2.65
C TYR A 144 -4.97 5.45 -1.71
N THR A 145 -3.68 5.14 -1.89
CA THR A 145 -2.87 4.55 -0.83
C THR A 145 -2.98 5.38 0.46
N TYR A 146 -2.93 6.71 0.35
CA TYR A 146 -3.17 7.63 1.47
C TYR A 146 -4.55 7.40 2.10
N PHE A 147 -5.58 7.32 1.24
CA PHE A 147 -6.96 7.14 1.65
C PHE A 147 -7.20 5.81 2.37
N TYR A 148 -6.62 4.71 1.90
CA TYR A 148 -6.78 3.38 2.48
C TYR A 148 -6.18 3.31 3.89
N PHE A 149 -5.10 4.05 4.15
CA PHE A 149 -4.50 4.07 5.48
C PHE A 149 -5.36 4.81 6.53
N PHE A 150 -6.37 5.61 6.15
CA PHE A 150 -7.30 6.16 7.15
C PHE A 150 -8.16 5.10 7.83
N GLY A 151 -8.51 4.01 7.12
CA GLY A 151 -9.20 2.87 7.71
C GLY A 151 -8.33 2.09 8.69
N LEU A 152 -7.02 2.04 8.42
CA LEU A 152 -6.06 1.53 9.39
C LEU A 152 -5.97 2.46 10.60
N ALA A 153 -5.81 3.77 10.38
CA ALA A 153 -5.56 4.77 11.41
C ALA A 153 -6.74 4.90 12.40
N ASP A 154 -7.92 5.24 11.90
CA ASP A 154 -9.15 5.30 12.70
C ASP A 154 -10.35 5.07 11.78
N PRO A 155 -10.95 3.86 11.79
CA PRO A 155 -12.09 3.54 10.95
C PRO A 155 -13.40 4.12 11.46
N THR A 156 -13.39 4.79 12.63
CA THR A 156 -14.61 5.39 13.17
C THR A 156 -14.95 6.72 12.53
N ASP A 157 -14.06 7.32 11.72
CA ASP A 157 -14.37 8.55 10.98
C ASP A 157 -15.48 8.30 9.95
N LYS A 158 -16.66 8.84 10.26
CA LYS A 158 -17.84 8.76 9.41
C LYS A 158 -17.62 9.37 8.04
N LYS A 159 -16.83 10.44 7.93
CA LYS A 159 -16.55 11.10 6.65
C LYS A 159 -15.74 10.21 5.73
N MET A 160 -14.68 9.57 6.24
CA MET A 160 -13.86 8.62 5.46
C MET A 160 -14.65 7.37 5.08
N ARG A 161 -15.47 6.84 5.99
CA ARG A 161 -16.38 5.72 5.69
C ARG A 161 -17.34 6.07 4.54
N ASN A 162 -18.01 7.22 4.62
CA ASN A 162 -18.94 7.68 3.58
C ASN A 162 -18.23 7.90 2.24
N ARG A 163 -17.01 8.43 2.27
CA ARG A 163 -16.17 8.60 1.08
C ARG A 163 -15.82 7.25 0.44
N ALA A 164 -15.49 6.23 1.24
CA ALA A 164 -15.18 4.89 0.73
C ALA A 164 -16.37 4.30 -0.03
N ILE A 165 -17.57 4.42 0.54
CA ILE A 165 -18.83 3.99 -0.09
C ILE A 165 -19.12 4.81 -1.35
N LYS A 166 -18.97 6.13 -1.29
CA LYS A 166 -19.21 7.05 -2.41
C LYS A 166 -18.30 6.74 -3.60
N PHE A 167 -17.01 6.56 -3.35
CA PHE A 167 -16.02 6.29 -4.39
C PHE A 167 -16.25 4.92 -5.03
N ALA A 168 -16.52 3.89 -4.22
CA ALA A 168 -16.88 2.57 -4.73
C ALA A 168 -18.11 2.62 -5.65
N LYS A 169 -19.13 3.43 -5.31
CA LYS A 169 -20.35 3.58 -6.13
C LYS A 169 -20.09 4.14 -7.53
N LEU A 170 -19.00 4.88 -7.77
CA LEU A 170 -18.63 5.36 -9.10
C LEU A 170 -18.33 4.22 -10.10
N TYR A 171 -18.10 3.01 -9.59
CA TYR A 171 -17.76 1.81 -10.37
C TYR A 171 -18.82 0.70 -10.23
N PHE A 172 -19.98 1.02 -9.67
CA PHE A 172 -21.17 0.22 -9.92
C PHE A 172 -21.85 0.69 -11.20
N ASP A 173 -22.38 -0.28 -11.95
CA ASP A 173 -23.05 -0.01 -13.22
C ASP A 173 -24.43 0.58 -12.95
N ASP A 174 -24.66 1.80 -13.45
CA ASP A 174 -25.96 2.47 -13.39
C ASP A 174 -26.86 2.12 -14.59
N GLY A 175 -26.39 1.24 -15.49
CA GLY A 175 -27.10 0.81 -16.68
C GLY A 175 -26.98 1.79 -17.86
N THR A 176 -26.12 2.81 -17.76
CA THR A 176 -25.85 3.77 -18.84
C THR A 176 -24.46 3.59 -19.43
N GLU A 177 -24.28 4.05 -20.67
CA GLU A 177 -22.98 4.07 -21.35
C GLU A 177 -21.96 5.02 -20.67
N ASN A 178 -22.44 5.90 -19.79
CA ASN A 178 -21.62 6.86 -19.06
C ASN A 178 -21.11 6.32 -17.71
N SER A 179 -21.55 5.13 -17.28
CA SER A 179 -20.96 4.50 -16.09
C SER A 179 -19.50 4.10 -16.37
N ASN A 180 -18.62 4.20 -15.36
CA ASN A 180 -17.24 3.74 -15.49
C ASN A 180 -17.14 2.23 -15.74
N PHE A 181 -18.12 1.45 -15.25
CA PHE A 181 -18.08 -0.01 -15.24
C PHE A 181 -19.26 -0.63 -15.96
N ASP A 182 -18.98 -1.66 -16.77
CA ASP A 182 -19.96 -2.53 -17.37
C ASP A 182 -20.13 -3.82 -16.56
N SER A 183 -21.30 -3.98 -15.94
CA SER A 183 -21.59 -5.13 -15.09
C SER A 183 -21.86 -6.41 -15.87
N THR A 184 -22.17 -6.35 -17.16
CA THR A 184 -22.41 -7.53 -17.99
C THR A 184 -21.09 -8.11 -18.48
N LEU A 185 -20.23 -7.26 -19.02
CA LEU A 185 -18.92 -7.64 -19.57
C LEU A 185 -17.80 -7.66 -18.52
N LYS A 186 -18.08 -7.16 -17.30
CA LYS A 186 -17.12 -7.03 -16.20
C LYS A 186 -15.87 -6.28 -16.65
N LEU A 187 -16.07 -5.07 -17.18
CA LEU A 187 -14.98 -4.25 -17.71
C LEU A 187 -15.13 -2.79 -17.31
N ILE A 188 -14.01 -2.11 -17.10
CA ILE A 188 -13.97 -0.65 -16.95
C ILE A 188 -13.84 -0.02 -18.35
N ARG A 189 -14.71 0.93 -18.68
CA ARG A 189 -14.98 1.35 -20.07
C ARG A 189 -13.86 2.18 -20.70
N SER A 190 -12.94 2.73 -19.93
CA SER A 190 -11.79 3.48 -20.44
C SER A 190 -10.57 3.23 -19.53
N PRO A 191 -9.33 3.40 -20.02
CA PRO A 191 -8.18 3.53 -19.15
C PRO A 191 -8.21 4.80 -18.27
N LEU A 192 -8.97 5.82 -18.70
CA LEU A 192 -9.16 7.09 -17.99
C LEU A 192 -10.60 7.19 -17.51
N THR A 193 -10.80 7.09 -16.20
CA THR A 193 -12.12 7.05 -15.54
C THR A 193 -12.14 7.90 -14.29
N GLY A 194 -13.32 8.32 -13.84
CA GLY A 194 -13.43 9.21 -12.70
C GLY A 194 -14.85 9.59 -12.33
N SER A 195 -14.99 10.68 -11.58
CA SER A 195 -16.31 11.21 -11.19
C SER A 195 -17.14 11.72 -12.36
N LEU A 196 -16.52 12.03 -13.51
CA LEU A 196 -17.22 12.41 -14.74
C LEU A 196 -17.50 11.22 -15.69
N GLY A 197 -17.24 9.99 -15.25
CA GLY A 197 -17.41 8.79 -16.06
C GLY A 197 -16.18 8.46 -16.92
N PRO A 198 -16.32 7.54 -17.90
CA PRO A 198 -15.23 7.12 -18.76
C PRO A 198 -14.88 8.21 -19.78
N ARG A 199 -13.59 8.52 -19.88
CA ARG A 199 -13.06 9.50 -20.83
C ARG A 199 -12.66 8.81 -22.13
N PHE A 200 -13.56 8.84 -23.12
CA PHE A 200 -13.32 8.22 -24.44
C PHE A 200 -12.52 9.09 -25.41
N VAL A 201 -12.51 10.41 -25.19
CA VAL A 201 -11.82 11.38 -26.03
C VAL A 201 -11.03 12.31 -25.13
N ASN A 202 -9.74 12.42 -25.40
CA ASN A 202 -8.87 13.41 -24.78
C ASN A 202 -8.66 14.60 -25.71
N THR A 203 -8.39 15.73 -25.09
CA THR A 203 -8.02 16.99 -25.70
C THR A 203 -6.52 17.22 -25.60
N ALA A 204 -6.00 18.23 -26.27
CA ALA A 204 -4.58 18.57 -26.13
C ALA A 204 -4.23 19.11 -24.74
N GLU A 205 -5.21 19.74 -24.07
CA GLU A 205 -5.06 20.25 -22.71
C GLU A 205 -4.85 19.11 -21.72
N ASP A 206 -5.62 18.02 -21.83
CA ASP A 206 -5.53 16.86 -20.91
C ASP A 206 -4.10 16.33 -20.79
N TRP A 207 -3.32 16.37 -21.88
CA TRP A 207 -1.97 15.82 -21.95
C TRP A 207 -0.85 16.83 -21.69
N VAL A 208 -1.15 18.10 -21.46
CA VAL A 208 -0.14 19.18 -21.49
C VAL A 208 1.01 18.96 -20.50
N THR A 209 0.71 18.43 -19.31
CA THR A 209 1.69 18.13 -18.25
C THR A 209 2.47 16.84 -18.54
N HIS A 210 1.85 15.84 -19.17
CA HIS A 210 2.51 14.57 -19.51
C HIS A 210 3.44 14.67 -20.73
N ARG A 211 3.20 15.61 -21.67
CA ARG A 211 3.98 15.71 -22.93
C ARG A 211 5.50 15.71 -22.71
N PRO A 212 6.08 16.52 -21.80
CA PRO A 212 7.53 16.49 -21.54
C PRO A 212 8.01 15.13 -21.03
N ILE A 213 7.23 14.48 -20.16
CA ILE A 213 7.56 13.19 -19.56
C ILE A 213 7.50 12.08 -20.61
N LEU A 214 6.39 11.99 -21.34
CA LEU A 214 6.13 10.99 -22.38
C LEU A 214 7.09 11.11 -23.57
N SER A 215 7.70 12.28 -23.77
CA SER A 215 8.75 12.47 -24.78
C SER A 215 10.03 11.67 -24.55
N ASN A 216 10.18 11.04 -23.39
CA ASN A 216 11.31 10.18 -23.03
C ASN A 216 11.01 8.68 -23.22
N TYR A 217 9.80 8.33 -23.66
CA TYR A 217 9.39 6.96 -23.91
C TYR A 217 9.34 6.65 -25.42
N PRO A 218 9.28 5.35 -25.80
CA PRO A 218 8.96 4.97 -27.18
C PRO A 218 7.64 5.59 -27.65
N LEU A 219 7.41 5.62 -28.95
CA LEU A 219 6.09 5.97 -29.45
C LEU A 219 5.07 4.88 -29.07
N PRO A 220 3.81 5.26 -28.78
CA PRO A 220 2.75 4.28 -28.57
C PRO A 220 2.57 3.40 -29.81
N TYR A 221 2.68 3.98 -31.01
CA TYR A 221 2.66 3.25 -32.28
C TYR A 221 3.67 3.81 -33.28
N ASP A 222 4.22 2.94 -34.13
CA ASP A 222 5.26 3.32 -35.11
C ASP A 222 4.66 3.80 -36.43
N ASP A 223 3.36 3.60 -36.64
CA ASP A 223 2.59 3.92 -37.84
C ASP A 223 1.89 5.29 -37.77
N ILE A 224 2.17 6.11 -36.76
CA ILE A 224 1.56 7.44 -36.59
C ILE A 224 2.06 8.38 -37.72
N PRO A 225 1.17 8.94 -38.55
CA PRO A 225 1.57 9.81 -39.65
C PRO A 225 2.36 11.04 -39.17
N ASN A 226 3.44 11.39 -39.87
CA ASN A 226 4.29 12.56 -39.62
C ASN A 226 5.02 12.57 -38.26
N VAL A 227 4.93 11.48 -37.49
CA VAL A 227 5.57 11.30 -36.18
C VAL A 227 6.63 10.22 -36.32
N THR A 228 7.83 10.49 -35.81
CA THR A 228 9.02 9.64 -36.03
C THR A 228 9.77 9.32 -34.75
N SER A 229 9.46 9.99 -33.65
CA SER A 229 10.12 9.81 -32.37
C SER A 229 9.22 10.25 -31.22
N GLY A 230 9.42 9.66 -30.02
CA GLY A 230 8.82 10.16 -28.78
C GLY A 230 9.08 11.66 -28.55
N LYS A 231 10.17 12.22 -29.07
CA LYS A 231 10.41 13.68 -28.98
C LYS A 231 9.35 14.54 -29.67
N ASP A 232 8.59 13.98 -30.61
CA ASP A 232 7.50 14.68 -31.30
C ASP A 232 6.28 14.96 -30.38
N TRP A 233 6.20 14.35 -29.18
CA TRP A 233 5.22 14.73 -28.15
C TRP A 233 5.28 16.23 -27.83
N ASN A 234 6.48 16.83 -27.81
CA ASN A 234 6.68 18.25 -27.53
C ASN A 234 6.61 19.15 -28.78
N ASN A 235 6.20 18.61 -29.93
CA ASN A 235 6.06 19.38 -31.17
C ASN A 235 4.59 19.68 -31.44
N ASP A 236 4.17 20.92 -31.24
CA ASP A 236 2.77 21.35 -31.39
C ASP A 236 2.21 21.09 -32.81
N LYS A 237 3.07 21.13 -33.84
CA LYS A 237 2.65 20.83 -35.22
C LYS A 237 2.38 19.36 -35.47
N LYS A 238 2.86 18.47 -34.60
CA LYS A 238 2.75 17.02 -34.76
C LYS A 238 1.91 16.34 -33.68
N PHE A 239 1.77 16.95 -32.51
CA PHE A 239 1.11 16.33 -31.36
C PHE A 239 -0.34 15.89 -31.67
N HIS A 240 -1.06 16.62 -32.52
CA HIS A 240 -2.42 16.22 -32.91
C HIS A 240 -2.49 14.84 -33.59
N PHE A 241 -1.45 14.40 -34.33
CA PHE A 241 -1.40 13.05 -34.89
C PHE A 241 -1.26 11.98 -33.81
N ILE A 242 -0.49 12.27 -32.74
CA ILE A 242 -0.37 11.38 -31.58
C ILE A 242 -1.71 11.31 -30.86
N LEU A 243 -2.32 12.46 -30.57
CA LEU A 243 -3.62 12.56 -29.89
C LEU A 243 -4.72 11.80 -30.65
N GLU A 244 -4.77 11.94 -31.97
CA GLU A 244 -5.71 11.20 -32.83
C GLU A 244 -5.50 9.69 -32.72
N ALA A 245 -4.25 9.22 -32.77
CA ALA A 245 -3.93 7.80 -32.61
C ALA A 245 -4.35 7.26 -31.22
N LEU A 246 -4.10 8.01 -30.14
CA LEU A 246 -4.51 7.63 -28.79
C LEU A 246 -6.04 7.54 -28.65
N ASN A 247 -6.77 8.56 -29.11
CA ASN A 247 -8.24 8.59 -29.05
C ASN A 247 -8.88 7.47 -29.88
N ASN A 248 -8.31 7.15 -31.05
CA ASN A 248 -8.84 6.11 -31.91
C ASN A 248 -8.64 4.71 -31.32
N ARG A 249 -7.47 4.46 -30.72
CA ARG A 249 -6.98 3.11 -30.39
C ARG A 249 -6.95 2.78 -28.90
N MET A 250 -6.60 3.72 -28.02
CA MET A 250 -6.32 3.45 -26.60
C MET A 250 -7.40 3.91 -25.62
N MET A 251 -8.15 4.98 -25.92
CA MET A 251 -9.03 5.63 -24.92
C MET A 251 -10.39 4.97 -24.71
N LYS A 252 -10.64 3.82 -25.34
CA LYS A 252 -11.91 3.07 -25.22
C LYS A 252 -11.60 1.63 -24.87
N GLY A 253 -12.35 1.09 -23.92
CA GLY A 253 -12.18 -0.25 -23.43
C GLY A 253 -11.33 -0.35 -22.17
N ASP A 254 -11.13 -1.58 -21.72
CA ASP A 254 -10.47 -1.91 -20.47
C ASP A 254 -9.02 -2.31 -20.69
N VAL A 255 -8.20 -2.05 -19.67
CA VAL A 255 -6.76 -2.35 -19.64
C VAL A 255 -6.39 -2.95 -18.28
N PRO A 256 -5.36 -3.80 -18.20
CA PRO A 256 -4.99 -4.44 -16.93
C PRO A 256 -4.70 -3.45 -15.79
N LEU A 257 -4.30 -2.21 -16.11
CA LEU A 257 -4.04 -1.15 -15.14
C LEU A 257 -5.22 -0.92 -14.19
N ASN A 258 -6.44 -1.04 -14.72
CA ASN A 258 -7.68 -0.83 -14.00
C ASN A 258 -7.91 -1.85 -12.87
N LEU A 259 -7.16 -2.96 -12.80
CA LEU A 259 -7.21 -3.89 -11.67
C LEU A 259 -6.82 -3.25 -10.34
N ALA A 260 -6.07 -2.13 -10.33
CA ALA A 260 -5.78 -1.37 -9.11
C ALA A 260 -7.06 -0.83 -8.43
N SER A 261 -8.15 -0.62 -9.19
CA SER A 261 -9.47 -0.22 -8.67
C SER A 261 -10.06 -1.16 -7.63
N THR A 262 -9.62 -2.42 -7.64
CA THR A 262 -10.09 -3.42 -6.68
C THR A 262 -9.80 -3.00 -5.25
N SER A 263 -8.72 -2.26 -4.97
CA SER A 263 -8.41 -1.78 -3.61
C SER A 263 -9.44 -0.79 -3.10
N MET A 264 -9.98 0.08 -3.96
CA MET A 264 -11.07 0.99 -3.58
C MET A 264 -12.33 0.22 -3.17
N MET A 265 -12.66 -0.86 -3.89
CA MET A 265 -13.79 -1.72 -3.55
C MET A 265 -13.56 -2.49 -2.25
N VAL A 266 -12.36 -3.06 -2.06
CA VAL A 266 -12.01 -3.74 -0.80
C VAL A 266 -12.00 -2.75 0.38
N ASN A 267 -11.58 -1.51 0.16
CA ASN A 267 -11.66 -0.45 1.18
C ASN A 267 -13.11 -0.23 1.66
N ALA A 268 -14.07 -0.11 0.73
CA ALA A 268 -15.49 -0.02 1.09
C ALA A 268 -16.00 -1.31 1.76
N TYR A 269 -15.56 -2.49 1.30
CA TYR A 269 -15.89 -3.77 1.92
C TYR A 269 -15.45 -3.81 3.39
N MET A 270 -14.21 -3.41 3.70
CA MET A 270 -13.67 -3.46 5.06
C MET A 270 -14.36 -2.52 6.06
N TYR A 271 -15.04 -1.47 5.57
CA TYR A 271 -15.89 -0.57 6.37
C TYR A 271 -17.33 -1.06 6.58
N THR A 272 -17.84 -1.90 5.67
CA THR A 272 -19.28 -2.18 5.56
C THR A 272 -19.64 -3.65 5.76
N GLY A 273 -18.75 -4.57 5.36
CA GLY A 273 -19.00 -6.00 5.29
C GLY A 273 -19.98 -6.43 4.18
N GLU A 274 -20.38 -5.53 3.28
CA GLU A 274 -21.41 -5.82 2.27
C GLU A 274 -20.86 -6.64 1.09
N ASP A 275 -21.49 -7.77 0.80
CA ASP A 275 -21.01 -8.73 -0.20
C ASP A 275 -20.92 -8.18 -1.63
N GLN A 276 -21.67 -7.13 -1.98
CA GLN A 276 -21.62 -6.52 -3.32
C GLN A 276 -20.21 -6.07 -3.72
N TYR A 277 -19.41 -5.56 -2.77
CA TYR A 277 -18.03 -5.14 -3.04
C TYR A 277 -17.12 -6.34 -3.29
N LYS A 278 -17.29 -7.42 -2.51
CA LYS A 278 -16.58 -8.69 -2.68
C LYS A 278 -16.92 -9.34 -4.03
N GLU A 279 -18.20 -9.38 -4.39
CA GLU A 279 -18.67 -9.90 -5.68
C GLU A 279 -18.12 -9.09 -6.86
N TRP A 280 -18.07 -7.76 -6.73
CA TRP A 280 -17.46 -6.90 -7.73
C TRP A 280 -15.99 -7.25 -7.95
N VAL A 281 -15.19 -7.29 -6.87
CA VAL A 281 -13.75 -7.58 -6.94
C VAL A 281 -13.49 -8.95 -7.54
N THR A 282 -14.15 -9.98 -7.02
CA THR A 282 -13.95 -11.37 -7.46
C THR A 282 -14.39 -11.58 -8.90
N SER A 283 -15.53 -11.02 -9.32
CA SER A 283 -16.00 -11.14 -10.71
C SER A 283 -15.12 -10.38 -11.70
N TYR A 284 -14.61 -9.20 -11.33
CA TYR A 284 -13.74 -8.41 -12.20
C TYR A 284 -12.37 -9.08 -12.42
N VAL A 285 -11.73 -9.55 -11.34
CA VAL A 285 -10.44 -10.26 -11.44
C VAL A 285 -10.60 -11.58 -12.18
N LYS A 286 -11.71 -12.29 -11.97
CA LYS A 286 -12.04 -13.50 -12.74
C LYS A 286 -12.17 -13.21 -14.23
N ALA A 287 -12.81 -12.12 -14.64
CA ALA A 287 -12.92 -11.75 -16.05
C ALA A 287 -11.54 -11.53 -16.71
N TRP A 288 -10.59 -10.92 -15.99
CA TRP A 288 -9.20 -10.79 -16.45
C TRP A 288 -8.45 -12.12 -16.56
N ARG A 289 -8.71 -13.07 -15.66
CA ARG A 289 -8.20 -14.44 -15.78
C ARG A 289 -8.74 -15.13 -17.03
N GLU A 290 -10.05 -15.06 -17.26
CA GLU A 290 -10.69 -15.66 -18.45
C GLU A 290 -10.17 -15.04 -19.76
N ARG A 291 -9.93 -13.72 -19.78
CA ARG A 291 -9.31 -13.02 -20.94
C ARG A 291 -7.88 -13.48 -21.18
N THR A 292 -7.11 -13.68 -20.11
CA THR A 292 -5.74 -14.20 -20.19
C THR A 292 -5.73 -15.63 -20.74
N GLU A 293 -6.64 -16.49 -20.27
CA GLU A 293 -6.79 -17.87 -20.77
C GLU A 293 -7.20 -17.89 -22.26
N LYS A 294 -8.15 -17.05 -22.66
CA LYS A 294 -8.55 -16.88 -24.08
C LYS A 294 -7.41 -16.39 -24.96
N ASN A 295 -6.45 -15.66 -24.40
CA ASN A 295 -5.28 -15.15 -25.10
C ASN A 295 -4.02 -16.00 -24.85
N ASN A 296 -4.19 -17.33 -24.83
CA ASN A 296 -3.09 -18.31 -24.74
C ASN A 296 -2.18 -18.15 -23.51
N GLY A 297 -2.75 -17.67 -22.39
CA GLY A 297 -2.01 -17.48 -21.14
C GLY A 297 -1.22 -16.18 -21.06
N ILE A 298 -1.31 -15.29 -22.05
CA ILE A 298 -0.73 -13.95 -22.02
C ILE A 298 -1.84 -12.95 -21.71
N ILE A 299 -1.66 -12.11 -20.68
CA ILE A 299 -2.67 -11.09 -20.38
C ILE A 299 -2.76 -10.08 -21.54
N PRO A 300 -3.93 -9.93 -22.20
CA PRO A 300 -4.09 -8.88 -23.20
C PRO A 300 -4.00 -7.52 -22.50
N ASP A 301 -3.43 -6.52 -23.16
CA ASP A 301 -3.33 -5.17 -22.57
C ASP A 301 -4.43 -4.22 -23.03
N ASN A 302 -5.37 -4.69 -23.86
CA ASN A 302 -6.52 -3.93 -24.33
C ASN A 302 -7.73 -4.86 -24.64
N VAL A 303 -8.91 -4.45 -24.20
CA VAL A 303 -10.19 -5.11 -24.46
C VAL A 303 -11.23 -4.04 -24.79
N GLY A 304 -11.87 -4.12 -25.96
CA GLY A 304 -12.81 -3.09 -26.40
C GLY A 304 -14.15 -3.10 -25.67
N LEU A 305 -15.01 -2.14 -25.99
CA LEU A 305 -16.32 -1.96 -25.35
C LEU A 305 -17.29 -3.12 -25.64
N THR A 306 -17.02 -3.92 -26.67
CA THR A 306 -17.78 -5.16 -26.95
C THR A 306 -17.29 -6.37 -26.15
N GLY A 307 -16.17 -6.25 -25.43
CA GLY A 307 -15.50 -7.34 -24.74
C GLY A 307 -14.48 -8.11 -25.60
N GLU A 308 -14.33 -7.74 -26.87
CA GLU A 308 -13.34 -8.33 -27.78
C GLU A 308 -11.92 -7.82 -27.51
N ILE A 309 -10.96 -8.73 -27.47
CA ILE A 309 -9.54 -8.41 -27.33
C ILE A 309 -9.05 -7.78 -28.65
N GLY A 310 -8.36 -6.64 -28.58
CA GLY A 310 -7.82 -6.02 -29.79
C GLY A 310 -8.83 -5.23 -30.63
N GLU A 311 -10.05 -4.95 -30.13
CA GLU A 311 -11.14 -4.33 -30.90
C GLU A 311 -10.71 -3.03 -31.63
N TYR A 312 -9.94 -2.17 -30.95
CA TYR A 312 -9.44 -0.91 -31.50
C TYR A 312 -7.97 -0.96 -31.92
N MET A 313 -7.41 -2.16 -32.06
CA MET A 313 -5.99 -2.43 -32.33
C MET A 313 -5.78 -3.40 -33.51
N ASP A 314 -6.72 -3.45 -34.44
CA ASP A 314 -6.70 -4.37 -35.59
C ASP A 314 -6.53 -5.84 -35.17
N GLY A 315 -7.12 -6.22 -34.03
CA GLY A 315 -7.02 -7.56 -33.45
C GLY A 315 -5.76 -7.84 -32.64
N ASN A 316 -4.85 -6.86 -32.48
CA ASN A 316 -3.67 -7.04 -31.63
C ASN A 316 -4.05 -7.02 -30.14
N TRP A 317 -3.64 -8.08 -29.42
CA TRP A 317 -3.82 -8.18 -27.96
C TRP A 317 -2.89 -7.27 -27.15
N TRP A 318 -1.94 -6.61 -27.83
CA TRP A 318 -0.96 -5.68 -27.26
C TRP A 318 -1.14 -4.28 -27.85
N GLY A 319 -0.55 -3.28 -27.17
CA GLY A 319 -0.53 -1.89 -27.61
C GLY A 319 -1.48 -0.98 -26.84
N GLY A 320 -2.17 -1.47 -25.80
CA GLY A 320 -3.06 -0.69 -24.94
C GLY A 320 -2.35 0.31 -24.01
N TYR A 321 -3.16 1.06 -23.26
CA TYR A 321 -2.68 2.08 -22.33
C TYR A 321 -1.90 1.45 -21.16
N TYR A 322 -0.70 1.99 -20.89
CA TYR A 322 0.30 1.34 -20.01
C TYR A 322 0.55 -0.14 -20.35
N GLY A 323 0.37 -0.54 -21.60
CA GLY A 323 0.47 -1.92 -22.07
C GLY A 323 1.89 -2.42 -22.25
N TRP A 324 2.03 -3.53 -22.98
CA TRP A 324 3.29 -4.21 -23.22
C TRP A 324 4.31 -3.36 -23.99
N LYS A 325 3.85 -2.45 -24.84
CA LYS A 325 4.74 -1.56 -25.61
C LYS A 325 5.05 -0.25 -24.88
N TRP A 326 4.04 0.40 -24.29
CA TRP A 326 4.12 1.80 -23.89
C TRP A 326 3.30 2.12 -22.63
N PRO A 327 3.78 3.01 -21.73
CA PRO A 327 5.13 3.53 -21.68
C PRO A 327 6.08 2.58 -20.91
N HIS A 328 5.58 1.64 -20.10
CA HIS A 328 6.39 0.92 -19.10
C HIS A 328 6.50 -0.60 -19.30
N GLY A 329 5.57 -1.24 -20.01
CA GLY A 329 5.64 -2.68 -20.29
C GLY A 329 5.27 -3.57 -19.10
N VAL A 330 6.10 -4.59 -18.84
CA VAL A 330 5.88 -5.65 -17.83
C VAL A 330 5.54 -5.11 -16.44
N LYS A 331 6.18 -4.02 -16.01
CA LYS A 331 6.02 -3.44 -14.66
C LYS A 331 4.55 -3.28 -14.29
N ASN A 332 3.77 -2.53 -15.08
CA ASN A 332 2.37 -2.27 -14.77
C ASN A 332 1.47 -3.50 -14.92
N LYS A 333 1.89 -4.52 -15.68
CA LYS A 333 1.13 -5.77 -15.78
C LYS A 333 1.28 -6.55 -14.50
N LEU A 334 2.52 -6.74 -14.02
CA LEU A 334 2.80 -7.38 -12.75
C LEU A 334 2.14 -6.65 -11.60
N GLU A 335 2.25 -5.33 -11.57
CA GLU A 335 1.68 -4.51 -10.53
C GLU A 335 0.16 -4.66 -10.40
N ALA A 336 -0.57 -4.30 -11.45
CA ALA A 336 -2.02 -4.25 -11.38
C ALA A 336 -2.62 -5.65 -11.19
N THR A 337 -2.03 -6.69 -11.79
CA THR A 337 -2.48 -8.08 -11.57
C THR A 337 -2.15 -8.59 -10.17
N THR A 338 -1.02 -8.18 -9.58
CA THR A 338 -0.68 -8.52 -8.20
C THR A 338 -1.65 -7.85 -7.22
N ILE A 339 -1.97 -6.57 -7.42
CA ILE A 339 -2.97 -5.84 -6.61
C ILE A 339 -4.33 -6.53 -6.72
N GLY A 340 -4.84 -6.70 -7.95
CA GLY A 340 -6.15 -7.31 -8.19
C GLY A 340 -6.26 -8.72 -7.60
N ALA A 341 -5.27 -9.58 -7.85
CA ALA A 341 -5.27 -10.94 -7.32
C ALA A 341 -5.15 -10.99 -5.79
N SER A 342 -4.33 -10.12 -5.19
CA SER A 342 -4.17 -10.04 -3.74
C SER A 342 -5.47 -9.60 -3.06
N ASN A 343 -6.16 -8.63 -3.65
CA ASN A 343 -7.46 -8.15 -3.18
C ASN A 343 -8.55 -9.22 -3.31
N ALA A 344 -8.62 -9.92 -4.45
CA ALA A 344 -9.56 -11.01 -4.65
C ALA A 344 -9.30 -12.16 -3.68
N TYR A 345 -8.04 -12.51 -3.45
CA TYR A 345 -7.68 -13.53 -2.45
C TYR A 345 -8.08 -13.08 -1.04
N LEU A 346 -7.78 -11.82 -0.67
CA LEU A 346 -8.10 -11.25 0.63
C LEU A 346 -9.59 -11.36 0.99
N VAL A 347 -10.49 -11.03 0.06
CA VAL A 347 -11.94 -11.05 0.32
C VAL A 347 -12.60 -12.43 0.14
N SER A 348 -11.95 -13.36 -0.57
CA SER A 348 -12.55 -14.66 -0.90
C SER A 348 -11.94 -15.85 -0.14
N GLY A 349 -10.69 -15.74 0.30
CA GLY A 349 -9.91 -16.90 0.77
C GLY A 349 -9.49 -17.86 -0.35
N ASP A 350 -9.77 -17.53 -1.63
CA ASP A 350 -9.41 -18.37 -2.77
C ASP A 350 -8.06 -17.96 -3.36
N GLU A 351 -7.02 -18.77 -3.10
CA GLU A 351 -5.68 -18.52 -3.61
C GLU A 351 -5.56 -18.66 -5.14
N ASN A 352 -6.55 -19.24 -5.83
CA ASN A 352 -6.51 -19.41 -7.28
C ASN A 352 -6.47 -18.08 -8.04
N TYR A 353 -6.88 -16.96 -7.42
CA TYR A 353 -6.74 -15.64 -8.03
C TYR A 353 -5.26 -15.26 -8.29
N LEU A 354 -4.31 -15.80 -7.52
CA LEU A 354 -2.87 -15.59 -7.74
C LEU A 354 -2.37 -16.20 -9.06
N ALA A 355 -3.18 -17.03 -9.73
CA ALA A 355 -2.86 -17.51 -11.08
C ALA A 355 -2.72 -16.37 -12.11
N LEU A 356 -3.43 -15.23 -11.92
CA LEU A 356 -3.39 -14.10 -12.85
C LEU A 356 -1.98 -13.46 -12.94
N PRO A 357 -1.39 -12.94 -11.85
CA PRO A 357 -0.03 -12.40 -11.90
C PRO A 357 1.02 -13.47 -12.19
N ASN A 358 0.78 -14.73 -11.79
CA ASN A 358 1.67 -15.84 -12.17
C ASN A 358 1.71 -16.08 -13.69
N ALA A 359 0.60 -15.89 -14.41
CA ALA A 359 0.57 -15.96 -15.87
C ALA A 359 1.42 -14.87 -16.51
N VAL A 360 1.42 -13.65 -15.95
CA VAL A 360 2.30 -12.55 -16.39
C VAL A 360 3.76 -12.95 -16.22
N ILE A 361 4.17 -13.43 -15.04
CA ILE A 361 5.56 -13.87 -14.82
C ILE A 361 5.93 -15.02 -15.76
N ALA A 362 5.04 -16.00 -15.94
CA ALA A 362 5.27 -17.13 -16.83
C ALA A 362 5.48 -16.68 -18.27
N SER A 363 4.67 -15.74 -18.78
CA SER A 363 4.76 -15.25 -20.15
C SER A 363 6.14 -14.68 -20.50
N VAL A 364 6.75 -13.93 -19.57
CA VAL A 364 8.09 -13.34 -19.80
C VAL A 364 9.23 -14.27 -19.39
N SER A 365 9.00 -15.15 -18.40
CA SER A 365 10.01 -16.13 -17.99
C SER A 365 10.25 -17.21 -19.03
N ASN A 366 9.22 -17.56 -19.82
CA ASN A 366 9.35 -18.52 -20.93
C ASN A 366 10.26 -18.01 -22.06
N GLU A 367 10.40 -16.69 -22.15
CA GLU A 367 11.25 -16.00 -23.13
C GLU A 367 12.62 -15.64 -22.56
N ALA A 368 12.89 -16.00 -21.29
CA ALA A 368 14.09 -15.58 -20.60
C ALA A 368 15.37 -16.09 -21.28
N LYS A 369 16.44 -15.31 -21.16
CA LYS A 369 17.79 -15.68 -21.61
C LYS A 369 18.80 -15.45 -20.50
N GLU A 370 19.89 -16.21 -20.54
CA GLU A 370 21.04 -16.00 -19.66
C GLU A 370 22.12 -15.16 -20.35
N GLU A 371 22.52 -14.06 -19.72
CA GLU A 371 23.63 -13.22 -20.17
C GLU A 371 24.49 -12.81 -18.97
N ASN A 372 25.81 -13.01 -19.05
CA ASN A 372 26.77 -12.70 -17.97
C ASN A 372 26.40 -13.29 -16.59
N GLY A 373 25.81 -14.49 -16.57
CA GLY A 373 25.37 -15.15 -15.34
C GLY A 373 24.10 -14.56 -14.71
N LYS A 374 23.40 -13.66 -15.41
CA LYS A 374 22.10 -13.12 -14.98
C LYS A 374 20.99 -13.59 -15.90
N LYS A 375 19.84 -13.88 -15.32
CA LYS A 375 18.61 -14.19 -16.05
C LYS A 375 17.92 -12.89 -16.45
N LEU A 376 17.72 -12.70 -17.75
CA LEU A 376 17.05 -11.54 -18.32
C LEU A 376 15.71 -11.97 -18.90
N VAL A 377 14.65 -11.22 -18.59
CA VAL A 377 13.31 -11.40 -19.17
C VAL A 377 13.01 -10.22 -20.09
N PRO A 378 12.18 -10.37 -21.13
CA PRO A 378 11.74 -9.22 -21.92
C PRO A 378 10.81 -8.33 -21.08
N HIS A 379 10.96 -7.02 -21.21
CA HIS A 379 10.08 -6.06 -20.54
C HIS A 379 9.04 -5.45 -21.46
N ARG A 380 9.16 -5.65 -22.78
CA ARG A 380 8.25 -5.07 -23.77
C ARG A 380 7.93 -6.02 -24.92
N TYR A 381 6.82 -5.73 -25.60
CA TYR A 381 6.36 -6.45 -26.79
C TYR A 381 5.88 -5.45 -27.86
N ASP A 382 6.20 -5.71 -29.12
CA ASP A 382 5.64 -5.03 -30.30
C ASP A 382 5.69 -5.94 -31.54
N ASP A 383 5.54 -5.38 -32.75
CA ASP A 383 5.59 -6.12 -34.01
C ASP A 383 6.86 -6.97 -34.21
N ARG A 384 7.94 -6.66 -33.49
CA ARG A 384 9.21 -7.42 -33.53
C ARG A 384 9.20 -8.63 -32.59
N GLY A 385 8.16 -8.79 -31.78
CA GLY A 385 8.06 -9.76 -30.69
C GLY A 385 8.57 -9.19 -29.36
N TRP A 386 9.02 -10.09 -28.47
CA TRP A 386 9.56 -9.74 -27.16
C TRP A 386 10.92 -9.02 -27.26
N TYR A 387 11.08 -7.91 -26.53
CA TYR A 387 12.32 -7.13 -26.49
C TYR A 387 12.54 -6.43 -25.12
N ASP A 388 13.57 -5.60 -25.03
CA ASP A 388 13.97 -4.90 -23.79
C ASP A 388 14.32 -5.89 -22.67
N PHE A 389 15.28 -6.79 -22.97
CA PHE A 389 15.70 -7.83 -22.04
C PHE A 389 16.56 -7.27 -20.91
N ARG A 390 16.05 -7.34 -19.69
CA ARG A 390 16.73 -6.88 -18.47
C ARG A 390 16.29 -7.70 -17.25
N PRO A 391 17.00 -7.63 -16.11
CA PRO A 391 16.60 -8.34 -14.90
C PRO A 391 15.18 -7.95 -14.47
N MET A 392 14.46 -8.87 -13.83
CA MET A 392 13.16 -8.57 -13.23
C MET A 392 13.34 -7.90 -11.88
N GLU A 393 12.48 -6.93 -11.57
CA GLU A 393 12.47 -6.28 -10.26
C GLU A 393 11.95 -7.24 -9.17
N PRO A 394 12.58 -7.27 -7.98
CA PRO A 394 12.23 -8.21 -6.92
C PRO A 394 10.82 -8.12 -6.38
N MET A 395 10.26 -6.92 -6.45
CA MET A 395 9.11 -6.51 -5.66
C MET A 395 7.89 -7.41 -5.91
N TYR A 396 7.42 -7.52 -7.15
CA TYR A 396 6.18 -8.25 -7.44
C TYR A 396 6.32 -9.77 -7.20
N PRO A 397 7.40 -10.45 -7.65
CA PRO A 397 7.63 -11.85 -7.25
C PRO A 397 7.65 -12.04 -5.73
N THR A 398 8.24 -11.10 -4.99
CA THR A 398 8.24 -11.16 -3.51
C THR A 398 6.83 -11.03 -2.94
N HIS A 399 6.02 -10.09 -3.44
CA HIS A 399 4.62 -9.96 -3.03
C HIS A 399 3.82 -11.24 -3.30
N LEU A 400 4.03 -11.89 -4.44
CA LEU A 400 3.32 -13.14 -4.75
C LEU A 400 3.74 -14.28 -3.84
N TRP A 401 5.04 -14.47 -3.62
CA TRP A 401 5.52 -15.45 -2.63
C TRP A 401 4.99 -15.13 -1.24
N TYR A 402 4.96 -13.85 -0.86
CA TYR A 402 4.46 -13.42 0.44
C TYR A 402 2.98 -13.76 0.60
N MET A 403 2.18 -13.53 -0.44
CA MET A 403 0.75 -13.84 -0.47
C MET A 403 0.50 -15.36 -0.49
N SER A 404 1.25 -16.15 -1.25
CA SER A 404 1.01 -17.60 -1.35
C SER A 404 1.66 -18.42 -0.24
N ARG A 405 2.82 -18.00 0.26
CA ARG A 405 3.76 -18.77 1.11
C ARG A 405 4.21 -20.10 0.52
N LYS A 406 4.05 -20.31 -0.79
CA LYS A 406 4.40 -21.58 -1.43
C LYS A 406 5.88 -21.65 -1.77
N SER A 407 6.44 -22.85 -1.64
CA SER A 407 7.85 -23.11 -1.96
C SER A 407 8.18 -22.89 -3.44
N ASN A 408 7.26 -23.19 -4.36
CA ASN A 408 7.48 -22.95 -5.79
C ASN A 408 7.58 -21.45 -6.13
N ASP A 409 6.80 -20.59 -5.46
CA ASP A 409 6.91 -19.14 -5.61
C ASP A 409 8.20 -18.62 -4.95
N TRP A 410 8.65 -19.23 -3.86
CA TRP A 410 9.96 -18.95 -3.25
C TRP A 410 11.12 -19.27 -4.19
N GLU A 411 11.11 -20.46 -4.81
CA GLU A 411 12.12 -20.83 -5.80
C GLU A 411 12.10 -19.88 -7.01
N ARG A 412 10.91 -19.46 -7.45
CA ARG A 412 10.76 -18.47 -8.52
C ARG A 412 11.38 -17.13 -8.15
N VAL A 413 11.18 -16.65 -6.93
CA VAL A 413 11.84 -15.44 -6.44
C VAL A 413 13.36 -15.61 -6.54
N LYS A 414 13.93 -16.65 -5.94
CA LYS A 414 15.39 -16.87 -5.97
C LYS A 414 15.98 -17.00 -7.37
N ASP A 415 15.25 -17.60 -8.32
CA ASP A 415 15.67 -17.73 -9.72
C ASP A 415 15.66 -16.39 -10.49
N LEU A 416 14.81 -15.45 -10.08
CA LEU A 416 14.62 -14.17 -10.78
C LEU A 416 15.35 -13.00 -10.11
N LEU A 417 15.74 -13.15 -8.84
CA LEU A 417 16.52 -12.15 -8.10
C LEU A 417 18.02 -12.25 -8.37
N ASP A 418 18.69 -11.11 -8.31
CA ASP A 418 20.14 -11.07 -8.18
C ASP A 418 20.53 -11.54 -6.76
N PRO A 419 21.28 -12.64 -6.59
CA PRO A 419 21.69 -13.14 -5.28
C PRO A 419 22.50 -12.12 -4.48
N GLU A 420 23.20 -11.17 -5.14
CA GLU A 420 23.95 -10.12 -4.46
C GLU A 420 23.03 -9.15 -3.71
N GLU A 421 21.84 -8.86 -4.23
CA GLU A 421 20.86 -7.97 -3.60
C GLU A 421 20.26 -8.58 -2.32
N MET A 422 20.22 -9.91 -2.22
CA MET A 422 19.83 -10.61 -0.99
C MET A 422 20.92 -10.57 0.08
N GLY A 423 22.19 -10.44 -0.30
CA GLY A 423 23.33 -10.56 0.62
C GLY A 423 23.71 -9.28 1.35
N LYS A 424 23.30 -8.11 0.87
CA LYS A 424 23.72 -6.81 1.43
C LYS A 424 22.71 -5.70 1.16
N LEU A 425 22.39 -4.94 2.20
CA LEU A 425 21.55 -3.75 2.09
C LEU A 425 22.29 -2.65 1.31
N ASN A 426 21.75 -2.28 0.16
CA ASN A 426 22.12 -1.08 -0.60
C ASN A 426 20.91 -0.16 -0.65
N TYR A 427 20.66 0.54 0.47
CA TYR A 427 19.42 1.29 0.66
C TYR A 427 19.15 2.30 -0.46
N ARG A 428 17.92 2.25 -0.99
CA ARG A 428 17.37 3.24 -1.93
C ARG A 428 15.96 3.61 -1.52
N LYS A 429 15.64 4.90 -1.52
CA LYS A 429 14.29 5.40 -1.30
C LYS A 429 13.49 5.34 -2.61
N GLY A 430 12.43 4.54 -2.62
CA GLY A 430 11.40 4.54 -3.68
C GLY A 430 10.31 5.58 -3.43
N LYS A 431 9.37 5.73 -4.37
CA LYS A 431 8.20 6.58 -4.16
C LYS A 431 7.34 6.04 -2.99
N GLY A 432 7.11 4.72 -2.95
CA GLY A 432 6.27 4.04 -1.97
C GLY A 432 6.98 3.35 -0.79
N ASP A 433 8.28 3.57 -0.58
CA ASP A 433 9.09 2.90 0.47
C ASP A 433 9.22 1.36 0.27
N GLU A 434 9.44 0.90 -0.97
CA GLU A 434 9.21 -0.49 -1.39
C GLU A 434 10.42 -1.22 -2.03
N ILE A 435 11.54 -0.52 -2.21
CA ILE A 435 12.66 -0.97 -3.07
C ILE A 435 13.57 -2.02 -2.41
N ASN A 436 13.71 -2.04 -1.08
CA ASN A 436 14.77 -2.80 -0.38
C ASN A 436 14.35 -4.23 0.02
N THR A 437 13.29 -4.73 -0.59
CA THR A 437 12.67 -6.03 -0.28
C THR A 437 13.62 -7.23 -0.48
N ALA A 438 14.56 -7.17 -1.43
CA ALA A 438 15.48 -8.29 -1.70
C ALA A 438 16.39 -8.63 -0.49
N THR A 439 16.96 -7.63 0.18
CA THR A 439 17.80 -7.87 1.36
C THR A 439 16.97 -8.33 2.57
N TRP A 440 15.73 -7.85 2.70
CA TRP A 440 14.80 -8.37 3.70
C TRP A 440 14.53 -9.87 3.51
N LEU A 441 14.41 -10.35 2.26
CA LEU A 441 14.32 -11.79 1.99
C LEU A 441 15.59 -12.54 2.41
N GLY A 442 16.77 -11.95 2.18
CA GLY A 442 18.03 -12.49 2.68
C GLY A 442 18.09 -12.59 4.21
N TYR A 443 17.47 -11.65 4.93
CA TYR A 443 17.29 -11.74 6.38
C TYR A 443 16.39 -12.91 6.78
N LEU A 444 15.25 -13.09 6.11
CA LEU A 444 14.35 -14.22 6.39
C LEU A 444 15.00 -15.58 6.11
N GLU A 445 15.95 -15.66 5.17
CA GLU A 445 16.76 -16.85 4.90
C GLU A 445 17.96 -17.01 5.87
N GLY A 446 18.15 -16.06 6.79
CA GLY A 446 19.26 -16.06 7.75
C GLY A 446 20.61 -15.62 7.17
N LYS A 447 20.67 -15.15 5.91
CA LYS A 447 21.90 -14.66 5.26
C LYS A 447 22.34 -13.30 5.77
N VAL A 448 21.40 -12.44 6.19
CA VAL A 448 21.68 -11.06 6.64
C VAL A 448 21.13 -10.84 8.05
N PRO A 449 21.69 -11.47 9.10
CA PRO A 449 21.15 -11.37 10.47
C PRO A 449 21.20 -9.94 11.06
N THR A 450 22.04 -9.05 10.51
CA THR A 450 22.13 -7.64 10.92
C THR A 450 21.04 -6.75 10.33
N TYR A 451 20.27 -7.27 9.37
CA TYR A 451 19.29 -6.50 8.61
C TYR A 451 18.37 -5.60 9.45
N PRO A 452 17.78 -6.05 10.58
CA PRO A 452 16.89 -5.20 11.36
C PRO A 452 17.56 -3.92 11.85
N VAL A 453 18.83 -3.99 12.25
CA VAL A 453 19.60 -2.80 12.66
C VAL A 453 19.98 -1.96 11.44
N ASP A 454 20.43 -2.60 10.37
CA ASP A 454 20.91 -1.92 9.16
C ASP A 454 19.80 -1.12 8.46
N ILE A 455 18.60 -1.71 8.30
CA ILE A 455 17.48 -1.03 7.65
C ILE A 455 16.96 0.14 8.48
N LEU A 456 16.87 0.01 9.80
CA LEU A 456 16.43 1.10 10.69
C LEU A 456 17.41 2.27 10.67
N LYS A 457 18.72 2.00 10.64
CA LYS A 457 19.75 3.03 10.47
C LYS A 457 19.64 3.69 9.10
N ALA A 458 19.42 2.91 8.05
CA ALA A 458 19.30 3.45 6.69
C ALA A 458 18.07 4.35 6.54
N THR A 459 16.90 3.94 7.04
CA THR A 459 15.68 4.75 7.00
C THR A 459 15.77 5.99 7.88
N TYR A 460 16.43 5.90 9.04
CA TYR A 460 16.70 7.08 9.88
C TYR A 460 17.63 8.08 9.17
N ASN A 461 18.69 7.60 8.51
CA ASN A 461 19.57 8.44 7.71
C ASN A 461 18.85 9.08 6.52
N GLU A 462 17.92 8.36 5.88
CA GLU A 462 17.11 8.91 4.80
C GLU A 462 16.21 10.04 5.29
N MET A 463 15.54 9.88 6.44
CA MET A 463 14.77 10.96 7.08
C MET A 463 15.66 12.20 7.31
N LEU A 464 16.87 12.03 7.86
CA LEU A 464 17.81 13.15 8.06
C LEU A 464 18.24 13.81 6.74
N SER A 465 18.45 13.02 5.69
CA SER A 465 18.76 13.49 4.34
C SER A 465 17.61 14.34 3.77
N ARG A 466 16.35 13.90 3.95
CA ARG A 466 15.17 14.68 3.56
C ARG A 466 15.07 15.98 4.33
N LEU A 467 15.30 15.99 5.64
CA LEU A 467 15.34 17.23 6.44
C LEU A 467 16.44 18.20 5.99
N ASP A 468 17.64 17.71 5.66
CA ASP A 468 18.70 18.57 5.13
C ASP A 468 18.30 19.20 3.79
N ARG A 469 17.64 18.43 2.91
CA ARG A 469 17.08 18.95 1.64
C ARG A 469 15.99 19.98 1.89
N ILE A 470 15.06 19.70 2.81
CA ILE A 470 14.01 20.64 3.23
C ILE A 470 14.66 21.95 3.68
N ARG A 471 15.67 21.92 4.56
CA ARG A 471 16.33 23.14 5.08
C ARG A 471 17.07 23.94 4.01
N LYS A 472 17.66 23.26 3.02
CA LYS A 472 18.42 23.87 1.91
C LYS A 472 17.55 24.30 0.74
N ASP A 473 16.30 23.84 0.70
CA ASP A 473 15.40 24.14 -0.40
C ASP A 473 15.05 25.63 -0.39
N SER A 474 15.44 26.29 -1.48
CA SER A 474 15.20 27.69 -1.77
C SER A 474 14.43 27.87 -3.08
N SER A 475 13.84 26.80 -3.61
CA SER A 475 12.97 26.88 -4.77
C SER A 475 11.73 27.72 -4.46
N THR A 476 11.15 28.30 -5.51
CA THR A 476 9.88 29.01 -5.44
C THR A 476 8.81 28.20 -6.19
N PRO A 477 7.52 28.35 -5.84
CA PRO A 477 6.41 27.59 -6.45
C PRO A 477 6.42 27.51 -7.99
N ASP A 478 6.84 28.58 -8.67
CA ASP A 478 6.90 28.62 -10.14
C ASP A 478 7.86 27.58 -10.75
N PHE A 479 8.91 27.22 -10.03
CA PHE A 479 9.94 26.27 -10.47
C PHE A 479 9.80 24.87 -9.88
N GLN A 480 8.82 24.67 -8.99
CA GLN A 480 8.53 23.37 -8.40
C GLN A 480 7.68 22.57 -9.39
N ASP A 481 8.15 21.36 -9.71
CA ASP A 481 7.34 20.35 -10.38
C ASP A 481 6.46 19.59 -9.38
N VAL A 482 5.49 18.82 -9.89
CA VAL A 482 4.50 18.12 -9.08
C VAL A 482 5.11 17.15 -8.05
N HIS A 483 6.27 16.57 -8.34
CA HIS A 483 6.94 15.61 -7.45
C HIS A 483 7.75 16.29 -6.34
N HIS A 484 7.75 17.62 -6.25
CA HIS A 484 8.61 18.38 -5.34
C HIS A 484 8.50 17.90 -3.89
N TRP A 485 7.27 17.77 -3.39
CA TRP A 485 6.99 17.44 -1.99
C TRP A 485 7.16 15.96 -1.68
N LEU A 486 6.73 15.05 -2.56
CA LEU A 486 7.02 13.62 -2.42
C LEU A 486 8.53 13.39 -2.27
N ASN A 487 9.33 14.11 -3.05
CA ASN A 487 10.77 14.06 -2.98
C ASN A 487 11.36 14.69 -1.70
N LEU A 488 10.56 15.31 -0.85
CA LEU A 488 11.00 15.93 0.39
C LEU A 488 10.35 15.33 1.63
N ASN A 489 9.29 14.53 1.49
CA ASN A 489 8.62 13.85 2.59
C ASN A 489 9.65 13.09 3.46
N PRO A 490 9.82 13.48 4.74
CA PRO A 490 10.81 12.89 5.63
C PRO A 490 10.28 11.66 6.39
N VAL A 491 8.98 11.35 6.27
CA VAL A 491 8.41 10.13 6.84
C VAL A 491 8.80 8.96 5.96
N VAL A 492 9.59 8.04 6.51
CA VAL A 492 10.10 6.85 5.81
C VAL A 492 9.76 5.63 6.66
N LEU A 493 8.95 4.70 6.16
CA LEU A 493 8.38 3.63 6.99
C LEU A 493 8.87 2.22 6.64
N GLU A 494 9.58 2.03 5.52
CA GLU A 494 9.98 0.72 5.01
C GLU A 494 10.60 -0.19 6.07
N GLY A 495 11.60 0.31 6.80
CA GLY A 495 12.31 -0.44 7.81
C GLY A 495 11.43 -0.84 8.98
N ILE A 496 10.48 0.01 9.37
CA ILE A 496 9.51 -0.29 10.43
C ILE A 496 8.51 -1.33 9.93
N VAL A 497 7.96 -1.18 8.72
CA VAL A 497 7.02 -2.16 8.14
C VAL A 497 7.65 -3.55 8.04
N GLN A 498 8.85 -3.66 7.47
CA GLN A 498 9.54 -4.94 7.27
C GLN A 498 9.95 -5.62 8.56
N THR A 499 10.38 -4.84 9.57
CA THR A 499 10.79 -5.41 10.86
C THR A 499 9.59 -5.67 11.77
N MET A 500 8.74 -4.67 12.00
CA MET A 500 7.63 -4.74 12.95
C MET A 500 6.50 -5.63 12.45
N LEU A 501 6.10 -5.50 11.18
CA LEU A 501 4.94 -6.23 10.64
C LEU A 501 5.33 -7.52 9.89
N GLY A 502 6.63 -7.66 9.57
CA GLY A 502 7.17 -8.81 8.85
C GLY A 502 6.58 -8.94 7.45
N ALA A 503 6.61 -7.85 6.67
CA ALA A 503 6.00 -7.78 5.36
C ALA A 503 6.83 -6.96 4.37
N PRO A 504 6.75 -7.24 3.05
CA PRO A 504 7.12 -6.22 2.07
C PRO A 504 6.21 -5.00 2.27
N ASN A 505 6.69 -3.82 1.87
CA ASN A 505 5.83 -2.64 1.93
C ASN A 505 4.67 -2.74 0.94
N HIS A 506 3.65 -1.91 1.07
CA HIS A 506 2.54 -1.85 0.12
C HIS A 506 3.04 -1.56 -1.30
N ILE A 507 2.28 -2.02 -2.30
CA ILE A 507 2.52 -1.64 -3.69
C ILE A 507 2.00 -0.22 -3.87
N TYR A 508 2.90 0.67 -4.25
CA TYR A 508 2.70 2.11 -4.26
C TYR A 508 1.47 2.62 -5.05
N HIS A 509 1.20 2.06 -6.24
CA HIS A 509 0.07 2.45 -7.09
C HIS A 509 -1.25 1.77 -6.65
N GLY A 510 -1.61 1.93 -5.37
CA GLY A 510 -2.92 1.55 -4.83
C GLY A 510 -3.00 0.15 -4.23
N GLY A 511 -1.88 -0.52 -3.94
CA GLY A 511 -1.89 -1.81 -3.26
C GLY A 511 -2.19 -1.69 -1.77
N LEU A 512 -3.01 -2.60 -1.23
CA LEU A 512 -3.22 -2.70 0.21
C LEU A 512 -1.96 -3.25 0.90
N LEU A 513 -1.70 -2.81 2.13
CA LEU A 513 -0.58 -3.32 2.94
C LEU A 513 -0.93 -4.68 3.55
N HIS A 514 -0.45 -5.77 2.97
CA HIS A 514 -0.64 -7.12 3.50
C HIS A 514 0.46 -7.48 4.49
N THR A 515 0.10 -7.88 5.73
CA THR A 515 1.09 -8.20 6.77
C THR A 515 0.81 -9.51 7.49
N SER A 516 1.80 -10.05 8.18
CA SER A 516 1.62 -11.29 8.95
C SER A 516 0.87 -11.00 10.25
N VAL A 517 1.20 -9.86 10.86
CA VAL A 517 0.59 -9.37 12.09
C VAL A 517 0.45 -7.85 12.10
N ARG A 518 -0.39 -7.35 13.00
CA ARG A 518 -0.55 -5.93 13.36
C ARG A 518 -0.80 -5.81 14.87
N TYR A 519 -0.59 -4.61 15.43
CA TYR A 519 -0.68 -4.34 16.86
C TYR A 519 -1.73 -3.29 17.22
N PHE A 520 -2.28 -3.42 18.41
CA PHE A 520 -3.13 -2.40 19.06
C PHE A 520 -2.68 -2.17 20.49
N ASP A 521 -2.87 -0.93 20.94
CA ASP A 521 -2.66 -0.49 22.31
C ASP A 521 -4.00 -0.57 23.06
N PRO A 522 -4.19 -1.61 23.89
CA PRO A 522 -5.45 -1.81 24.62
C PRO A 522 -5.64 -0.81 25.76
N GLU A 523 -4.57 -0.21 26.28
CA GLU A 523 -4.64 0.75 27.40
C GLU A 523 -5.19 2.09 26.92
N ASN A 524 -4.72 2.55 25.76
CA ASN A 524 -5.20 3.79 25.13
C ASN A 524 -6.32 3.56 24.11
N ARG A 525 -6.72 2.31 23.87
CA ARG A 525 -7.72 1.88 22.86
C ARG A 525 -7.50 2.56 21.52
N ARG A 526 -6.29 2.37 20.99
CA ARG A 526 -5.90 2.88 19.68
C ARG A 526 -5.11 1.85 18.89
N THR A 527 -5.02 2.06 17.60
CA THR A 527 -4.15 1.25 16.76
C THR A 527 -2.67 1.56 16.99
N GLY A 528 -1.82 0.60 16.62
CA GLY A 528 -0.38 0.69 16.70
C GLY A 528 0.18 0.00 17.92
N ILE A 529 1.50 -0.19 17.92
CA ILE A 529 2.18 -0.76 19.07
C ILE A 529 2.19 0.26 20.24
N PRO A 530 1.98 -0.16 21.50
CA PRO A 530 2.06 0.73 22.66
C PRO A 530 3.37 1.51 22.74
N SER A 531 3.35 2.62 23.47
CA SER A 531 4.59 3.30 23.86
C SER A 531 5.51 2.34 24.63
N ASP A 532 6.82 2.51 24.46
CA ASP A 532 7.85 1.66 25.08
C ASP A 532 7.88 0.20 24.61
N MET A 533 7.09 -0.17 23.61
CA MET A 533 7.14 -1.50 23.01
C MET A 533 7.74 -1.48 21.61
N ALA A 534 8.47 -2.55 21.29
CA ALA A 534 9.03 -2.83 19.97
C ALA A 534 8.72 -4.27 19.57
N ALA A 535 8.67 -4.53 18.26
CA ALA A 535 8.36 -5.85 17.72
C ALA A 535 9.23 -6.18 16.51
N LEU A 536 9.60 -7.45 16.36
CA LEU A 536 10.37 -7.93 15.22
C LEU A 536 9.86 -9.29 14.77
N VAL A 537 9.40 -9.36 13.52
CA VAL A 537 9.15 -10.64 12.85
C VAL A 537 10.48 -11.19 12.33
N GLU A 538 10.91 -12.31 12.88
CA GLU A 538 12.23 -12.90 12.61
C GLU A 538 12.19 -13.92 11.48
N GLN A 539 11.08 -14.65 11.34
CA GLN A 539 10.92 -15.71 10.35
C GLN A 539 9.48 -15.78 9.88
N ILE A 540 9.30 -16.24 8.64
CA ILE A 540 7.99 -16.51 8.09
C ILE A 540 8.00 -17.86 7.36
N THR A 541 7.02 -18.70 7.68
CA THR A 541 6.82 -20.03 7.11
C THR A 541 5.42 -20.15 6.49
N ASP A 542 5.11 -21.32 5.95
CA ASP A 542 3.76 -21.67 5.53
C ASP A 542 2.78 -21.79 6.72
N ALA A 543 3.26 -22.24 7.88
CA ALA A 543 2.47 -22.43 9.10
C ALA A 543 2.28 -21.15 9.94
N GLY A 544 3.14 -20.13 9.79
CA GLY A 544 3.03 -18.88 10.55
C GLY A 544 4.32 -18.08 10.63
N ILE A 545 4.60 -17.49 11.80
CA ILE A 545 5.75 -16.58 12.00
C ILE A 545 6.49 -16.82 13.32
N SER A 546 7.74 -16.34 13.38
CA SER A 546 8.44 -16.07 14.65
C SER A 546 8.40 -14.56 14.93
N LEU A 547 8.00 -14.18 16.15
CA LEU A 547 7.82 -12.81 16.60
C LEU A 547 8.57 -12.57 17.92
N THR A 548 9.46 -11.58 17.96
CA THR A 548 10.00 -11.04 19.20
C THR A 548 9.22 -9.79 19.62
N LEU A 549 8.70 -9.77 20.86
CA LEU A 549 8.13 -8.60 21.52
C LEU A 549 9.07 -8.10 22.62
N VAL A 550 9.27 -6.79 22.70
CA VAL A 550 10.14 -6.16 23.70
C VAL A 550 9.35 -5.12 24.48
N ASN A 551 9.39 -5.21 25.80
CA ASN A 551 8.96 -4.14 26.70
C ASN A 551 10.19 -3.40 27.22
N LEU A 552 10.36 -2.16 26.77
CA LEU A 552 11.48 -1.28 27.14
C LEU A 552 11.22 -0.54 28.46
N HIS A 553 9.99 -0.58 29.00
CA HIS A 553 9.69 0.08 30.26
C HIS A 553 10.39 -0.63 31.43
N PRO A 554 11.11 0.11 32.31
CA PRO A 554 11.92 -0.51 33.35
C PRO A 554 11.10 -1.05 34.53
N THR A 555 9.87 -0.57 34.73
CA THR A 555 9.08 -0.84 35.95
C THR A 555 7.63 -1.21 35.71
N GLU A 556 7.13 -1.18 34.47
CA GLU A 556 5.70 -1.40 34.18
C GLU A 556 5.55 -2.54 33.18
N THR A 557 4.59 -3.41 33.43
CA THR A 557 4.11 -4.37 32.44
C THR A 557 3.40 -3.60 31.36
N ARG A 558 3.69 -3.93 30.10
CA ARG A 558 2.97 -3.39 28.94
C ARG A 558 2.07 -4.46 28.34
N LYS A 559 0.89 -4.05 27.90
CA LYS A 559 -0.08 -4.91 27.21
C LYS A 559 -0.12 -4.53 25.74
N VAL A 560 -0.10 -5.52 24.87
CA VAL A 560 -0.30 -5.31 23.42
C VAL A 560 -1.26 -6.37 22.90
N ILE A 561 -2.20 -5.97 22.05
CA ILE A 561 -3.01 -6.93 21.29
C ILE A 561 -2.29 -7.19 19.96
N VAL A 562 -2.04 -8.46 19.67
CA VAL A 562 -1.48 -8.93 18.40
C VAL A 562 -2.62 -9.49 17.56
N GLN A 563 -2.78 -8.97 16.36
CA GLN A 563 -3.75 -9.42 15.36
C GLN A 563 -3.05 -10.23 14.27
N GLY A 564 -3.67 -11.32 13.80
CA GLY A 564 -3.23 -12.05 12.61
C GLY A 564 -3.71 -11.36 11.33
N GLY A 565 -2.78 -11.00 10.45
CA GLY A 565 -3.08 -10.22 9.25
C GLY A 565 -3.24 -8.72 9.53
N MET A 566 -3.16 -7.89 8.49
CA MET A 566 -3.37 -6.44 8.60
C MET A 566 -4.84 -6.11 8.91
N PHE A 567 -5.76 -6.94 8.43
CA PHE A 567 -7.21 -6.72 8.43
C PHE A 567 -7.97 -7.80 9.23
N GLY A 568 -7.26 -8.57 10.07
CA GLY A 568 -7.83 -9.63 10.90
C GLY A 568 -8.23 -10.87 10.09
N GLU A 569 -7.71 -11.02 8.87
CA GLU A 569 -8.05 -12.08 7.94
C GLU A 569 -7.38 -13.43 8.29
N HIS A 570 -6.37 -13.44 9.17
CA HIS A 570 -5.72 -14.67 9.64
C HIS A 570 -6.28 -15.10 11.00
N GLN A 571 -6.41 -16.40 11.21
CA GLN A 571 -6.80 -16.99 12.50
C GLN A 571 -5.55 -17.50 13.22
N ILE A 572 -5.27 -16.98 14.42
CA ILE A 572 -4.16 -17.45 15.24
C ILE A 572 -4.62 -18.72 15.98
N LYS A 573 -3.96 -19.84 15.71
CA LYS A 573 -4.31 -21.14 16.33
C LYS A 573 -3.59 -21.34 17.65
N ARG A 574 -2.29 -21.05 17.67
CA ARG A 574 -1.43 -21.33 18.82
C ARG A 574 -0.27 -20.34 18.88
N VAL A 575 0.16 -20.04 20.10
CA VAL A 575 1.36 -19.25 20.37
C VAL A 575 2.27 -20.06 21.28
N ASN A 576 3.54 -20.22 20.91
CA ASN A 576 4.55 -20.89 21.71
C ASN A 576 5.63 -19.89 22.15
N MET A 577 5.94 -19.83 23.45
CA MET A 577 7.10 -19.08 23.93
C MET A 577 8.35 -19.94 23.83
N ILE A 578 9.36 -19.48 23.08
CA ILE A 578 10.56 -20.28 22.75
C ILE A 578 11.80 -19.95 23.60
N ASP A 579 11.69 -19.06 24.58
CA ASP A 579 12.86 -18.62 25.39
C ASP A 579 13.20 -19.57 26.55
N LYS A 580 12.24 -20.38 27.03
CA LYS A 580 12.41 -21.24 28.22
C LYS A 580 11.88 -22.64 27.96
N TYR A 581 12.70 -23.65 28.20
CA TYR A 581 12.29 -25.05 28.15
C TYR A 581 11.68 -25.50 29.50
N PRO A 582 10.60 -26.31 29.51
CA PRO A 582 9.84 -26.77 28.33
C PRO A 582 9.04 -25.63 27.70
N TYR A 583 8.97 -25.60 26.37
CA TYR A 583 8.22 -24.57 25.64
C TYR A 583 6.77 -24.56 26.11
N GLN A 584 6.31 -23.37 26.51
CA GLN A 584 4.92 -23.15 26.89
C GLN A 584 4.13 -22.83 25.63
N PHE A 585 2.99 -23.48 25.47
CA PHE A 585 2.08 -23.22 24.36
C PHE A 585 0.71 -22.82 24.87
N ASP A 586 0.10 -21.89 24.14
CA ASP A 586 -1.22 -21.39 24.39
C ASP A 586 -2.08 -21.60 23.14
N THR A 587 -3.12 -22.41 23.26
CA THR A 587 -4.20 -22.41 22.28
C THR A 587 -4.88 -21.05 22.33
N ILE A 588 -4.96 -20.39 21.18
CA ILE A 588 -5.60 -19.07 21.02
C ILE A 588 -6.95 -19.25 20.31
N ASP A 589 -6.92 -19.84 19.11
CA ASP A 589 -8.06 -19.97 18.19
C ASP A 589 -8.92 -18.70 18.05
N HIS A 590 -8.24 -17.58 17.76
CA HIS A 590 -8.87 -16.27 17.64
C HIS A 590 -8.09 -15.39 16.63
N LYS A 591 -8.70 -14.30 16.13
CA LYS A 591 -7.99 -13.30 15.28
C LYS A 591 -6.91 -12.54 16.06
N PHE A 592 -7.06 -12.51 17.38
CA PHE A 592 -6.31 -11.67 18.31
C PHE A 592 -5.87 -12.49 19.53
N PHE A 593 -4.74 -12.13 20.13
CA PHE A 593 -4.45 -12.42 21.53
C PHE A 593 -3.82 -11.19 22.18
N GLN A 594 -3.95 -11.08 23.49
CA GLN A 594 -3.24 -10.05 24.26
C GLN A 594 -1.98 -10.66 24.86
N ALA A 595 -0.85 -9.99 24.65
CA ALA A 595 0.40 -10.31 25.31
C ALA A 595 0.65 -9.31 26.44
N GLU A 596 0.83 -9.79 27.67
CA GLU A 596 1.23 -8.96 28.82
C GLU A 596 2.72 -9.17 29.07
N ILE A 597 3.55 -8.21 28.66
CA ILE A 597 5.00 -8.33 28.70
C ILE A 597 5.53 -7.65 29.96
N SER A 598 6.11 -8.44 30.87
CA SER A 598 6.74 -7.93 32.10
C SER A 598 7.79 -6.83 31.82
N PRO A 599 8.08 -5.94 32.79
CA PRO A 599 9.09 -4.89 32.62
C PRO A 599 10.44 -5.44 32.16
N GLY A 600 11.11 -4.72 31.25
CA GLY A 600 12.45 -5.07 30.76
C GLY A 600 12.58 -6.48 30.16
N SER A 601 11.50 -7.00 29.55
CA SER A 601 11.48 -8.35 28.98
C SER A 601 11.59 -8.35 27.47
N VAL A 602 12.27 -9.37 26.94
CA VAL A 602 12.37 -9.72 25.52
C VAL A 602 11.79 -11.12 25.36
N VAL A 603 10.65 -11.21 24.66
CA VAL A 603 9.85 -12.43 24.57
C VAL A 603 9.81 -12.89 23.13
N LYS A 604 10.28 -14.11 22.86
CA LYS A 604 10.19 -14.75 21.55
C LYS A 604 9.03 -15.72 21.47
N LEU A 605 8.24 -15.56 20.43
CA LEU A 605 7.01 -16.29 20.19
C LEU A 605 7.05 -16.95 18.81
N GLU A 606 6.64 -18.21 18.71
CA GLU A 606 6.20 -18.82 17.45
C GLU A 606 4.67 -18.74 17.39
N ILE A 607 4.14 -18.17 16.32
CA ILE A 607 2.71 -17.97 16.11
C ILE A 607 2.26 -18.82 14.94
N GLU A 608 1.44 -19.82 15.21
CA GLU A 608 0.81 -20.67 14.21
C GLU A 608 -0.52 -20.05 13.78
N MET A 609 -0.77 -19.97 12.47
CA MET A 609 -1.96 -19.31 11.93
C MET A 609 -2.53 -20.00 10.68
N ILE A 610 -3.84 -19.90 10.51
CA ILE A 610 -4.52 -20.21 9.25
C ILE A 610 -4.78 -18.88 8.54
N ARG A 611 -4.23 -18.74 7.33
CA ARG A 611 -4.32 -17.49 6.57
C ARG A 611 -5.63 -17.40 5.80
N PHE A 612 -6.15 -16.18 5.67
CA PHE A 612 -7.39 -15.84 4.95
C PHE A 612 -8.62 -16.65 5.36
N GLN A 613 -8.71 -17.02 6.64
CA GLN A 613 -9.85 -17.75 7.18
C GLN A 613 -11.04 -16.82 7.47
N ASN A 614 -10.76 -15.55 7.78
CA ASN A 614 -11.73 -14.60 8.27
C ASN A 614 -11.98 -13.51 7.22
N PRO A 615 -13.22 -12.97 7.12
CA PRO A 615 -13.47 -11.77 6.33
C PRO A 615 -12.60 -10.61 6.82
N PRO A 616 -11.91 -9.89 5.90
CA PRO A 616 -11.11 -8.72 6.25
C PRO A 616 -11.99 -7.56 6.72
N THR A 617 -11.52 -6.80 7.69
CA THR A 617 -12.22 -5.63 8.22
C THR A 617 -11.24 -4.59 8.78
N TYR A 618 -11.67 -3.32 8.81
CA TYR A 618 -10.96 -2.31 9.58
C TYR A 618 -11.32 -2.31 11.07
N ALA A 619 -12.32 -3.10 11.50
CA ALA A 619 -12.75 -3.13 12.89
C ALA A 619 -11.59 -3.40 13.85
N PHE A 620 -11.44 -2.55 14.86
CA PHE A 620 -10.48 -2.74 15.94
C PHE A 620 -10.97 -3.82 16.89
N PRO A 621 -10.09 -4.42 17.71
CA PRO A 621 -10.47 -5.54 18.58
C PRO A 621 -11.71 -5.28 19.46
N TRP A 622 -11.90 -4.04 19.94
CA TRP A 622 -13.03 -3.63 20.78
C TRP A 622 -14.24 -3.07 20.01
N HIS A 623 -14.26 -3.12 18.68
CA HIS A 623 -15.46 -2.77 17.89
C HIS A 623 -16.42 -3.97 17.74
N GLY A 624 -15.93 -5.19 17.96
CA GLY A 624 -16.71 -6.41 17.65
C GLY A 624 -16.99 -6.48 16.15
N GLU A 625 -18.24 -6.80 15.78
CA GLU A 625 -18.65 -6.91 14.37
C GLU A 625 -18.99 -5.56 13.72
N ASN A 626 -19.20 -4.49 14.50
CA ASN A 626 -19.70 -3.21 13.99
C ASN A 626 -18.74 -2.07 14.31
N ILE A 627 -18.29 -1.36 13.28
CA ILE A 627 -17.42 -0.18 13.44
C ILE A 627 -18.28 1.01 13.89
N PRO A 628 -18.03 1.60 15.08
CA PRO A 628 -18.75 2.79 15.51
C PRO A 628 -18.47 3.97 14.58
N GLU A 629 -19.48 4.79 14.28
CA GLU A 629 -19.30 6.01 13.50
C GLU A 629 -19.19 7.24 14.41
N LYS A 630 -18.22 8.11 14.11
CA LYS A 630 -17.93 9.35 14.83
C LYS A 630 -17.68 10.47 13.82
N ASP A 631 -18.17 11.65 14.14
CA ASP A 631 -17.75 12.88 13.47
C ASP A 631 -16.43 13.34 14.11
N ILE A 632 -15.34 13.26 13.34
CA ILE A 632 -14.01 13.72 13.78
C ILE A 632 -13.78 15.12 13.22
N ASN A 633 -13.39 16.05 14.08
CA ASN A 633 -13.07 17.43 13.69
C ASN A 633 -11.56 17.58 13.51
N TYR A 634 -11.11 17.98 12.32
CA TYR A 634 -9.71 18.17 11.94
C TYR A 634 -9.53 19.39 11.04
#